data_AF-A0A433CK34-F1
#
_entry.id   AF-A0A433CK34-F1
#
_cell.length_a   1.000
_cell.length_b   1.000
_cell.length_c   1.000
_cell.angle_alpha   90.00
_cell.angle_beta   90.00
_cell.angle_gamma   90.00
#
_symmetry.space_group_name_H-M   'P 1'
#
loop_
_entity.id
_entity.type
_entity.pdbx_description
1 polymer ?
#
loop_
_entity_poly.entity_id
_entity_poly.type
_entity_poly.pdbx_seq_one_letter_code
_entity_poly.pdbx_strand_id
1 'polypeptide(L)'
;MDNIKQMSDEKIDNEIAKLIGWTKVRKNKGTNTYSGINPLTEERADIPCFAMCPEAIHIAENYVAQEVGMAYIIYLGKVNETPEHPASWATIQQAFTEPKTRAIACLSILKDIKNGKIHTQKHAINAELRG
;
A
#
# COMPACT_ATOMS: atom_id res chain seq x y z
N MET A 1 7.52 11.49 1.28
CA MET A 1 7.79 10.17 0.66
C MET A 1 9.09 9.57 1.19
N ASP A 2 10.12 10.39 1.44
CA ASP A 2 11.47 9.93 1.79
C ASP A 2 11.55 9.11 3.09
N ASN A 3 10.74 9.48 4.09
CA ASN A 3 10.64 8.71 5.33
C ASN A 3 10.12 7.27 5.12
N ILE A 4 9.38 7.00 4.05
CA ILE A 4 8.90 5.64 3.73
C ILE A 4 9.98 4.85 2.99
N LYS A 5 10.71 5.49 2.07
CA LYS A 5 11.80 4.85 1.31
C LYS A 5 12.92 4.31 2.21
N GLN A 6 13.12 4.92 3.39
CA GLN A 6 14.10 4.49 4.39
C GLN A 6 13.59 3.41 5.36
N MET A 7 12.31 3.03 5.28
CA MET A 7 11.76 1.96 6.12
C MET A 7 12.27 0.60 5.66
N SER A 8 12.44 -0.32 6.61
CA SER A 8 12.65 -1.73 6.29
C SER A 8 11.39 -2.32 5.68
N ASP A 9 11.57 -3.35 4.84
CA ASP A 9 10.49 -4.06 4.15
C ASP A 9 9.47 -4.60 5.17
N GLU A 10 9.96 -5.19 6.27
CA GLU A 10 9.12 -5.64 7.40
C GLU A 10 8.20 -4.55 7.96
N LYS A 11 8.71 -3.31 8.07
CA LYS A 11 7.94 -2.20 8.62
C LYS A 11 6.94 -1.69 7.60
N ILE A 12 7.28 -1.72 6.30
CA ILE A 12 6.36 -1.39 5.22
C ILE A 12 5.20 -2.40 5.23
N ASP A 13 5.52 -3.70 5.26
CA ASP A 13 4.54 -4.78 5.21
C ASP A 13 3.55 -4.73 6.39
N ASN A 14 4.08 -4.56 7.59
CA ASN A 14 3.29 -4.43 8.81
C ASN A 14 2.32 -3.23 8.77
N GLU A 15 2.78 -2.08 8.29
CA GLU A 15 1.95 -0.88 8.19
C GLU A 15 0.90 -1.01 7.09
N ILE A 16 1.23 -1.59 5.94
CA ILE A 16 0.26 -1.90 4.88
C ILE A 16 -0.83 -2.83 5.44
N ALA A 17 -0.44 -3.95 6.06
CA ALA A 17 -1.38 -4.94 6.61
C ALA A 17 -2.42 -4.30 7.53
N LYS A 18 -1.98 -3.47 8.49
CA LYS A 18 -2.88 -2.76 9.41
C LYS A 18 -3.85 -1.83 8.67
N LEU A 19 -3.35 -1.10 7.67
CA LEU A 19 -4.14 -0.10 6.94
C LEU A 19 -5.18 -0.74 6.02
N ILE A 20 -4.91 -1.94 5.49
CA ILE A 20 -5.86 -2.70 4.67
C ILE A 20 -6.78 -3.62 5.49
N GLY A 21 -6.74 -3.53 6.82
CA GLY A 21 -7.73 -4.15 7.72
C GLY A 21 -7.28 -5.38 8.50
N TRP A 22 -6.02 -5.83 8.40
CA TRP A 22 -5.54 -6.90 9.28
C TRP A 22 -5.56 -6.47 10.73
N THR A 23 -6.02 -7.35 11.62
CA THR A 23 -6.09 -7.06 13.07
C THR A 23 -5.20 -7.99 13.88
N LYS A 24 -4.92 -7.61 15.14
CA LYS A 24 -4.04 -8.37 16.06
C LYS A 24 -2.67 -8.74 15.46
N VAL A 25 -2.12 -7.86 14.61
CA VAL A 25 -0.83 -8.07 13.95
C VAL A 25 0.29 -8.20 15.00
N ARG A 26 1.05 -9.29 14.94
CA ARG A 26 2.18 -9.59 15.84
C ARG A 26 3.36 -10.15 15.06
N LYS A 27 4.58 -9.79 15.48
CA LYS A 27 5.82 -10.39 14.94
C LYS A 27 5.93 -11.84 15.42
N ASN A 28 6.27 -12.74 14.51
CA ASN A 28 6.50 -14.15 14.80
C ASN A 28 7.88 -14.31 15.48
N LYS A 29 7.90 -14.98 16.64
CA LYS A 29 9.12 -15.08 17.49
C LYS A 29 10.26 -15.75 16.72
N GLY A 30 11.44 -15.14 16.74
CA GLY A 30 12.65 -15.69 16.11
C GLY A 30 12.65 -15.61 14.58
N THR A 31 11.72 -14.85 13.99
CA THR A 31 11.63 -14.67 12.53
C THR A 31 11.45 -13.20 12.19
N ASN A 32 11.54 -12.87 10.90
CA ASN A 32 11.22 -11.56 10.36
C ASN A 32 9.79 -11.46 9.79
N THR A 33 8.95 -12.47 10.07
CA THR A 33 7.57 -12.52 9.58
C THR A 33 6.58 -12.07 10.65
N TYR A 34 5.34 -11.82 10.21
CA TYR A 34 4.24 -11.38 11.06
C TYR A 34 3.04 -12.30 10.84
N SER A 35 2.18 -12.38 11.85
CA SER A 35 0.86 -13.00 11.75
C SER A 35 -0.21 -12.04 12.24
N GLY A 36 -1.44 -12.21 11.75
CA GLY A 36 -2.59 -11.40 12.15
C GLY A 36 -3.89 -12.14 11.84
N ILE A 37 -5.02 -11.51 12.16
CA ILE A 37 -6.33 -11.97 11.71
C ILE A 37 -6.57 -11.38 10.33
N ASN A 38 -6.79 -12.26 9.35
CA ASN A 38 -7.05 -11.89 7.97
C ASN A 38 -8.44 -11.24 7.85
N PRO A 39 -8.58 -10.05 7.24
CA PRO A 39 -9.87 -9.37 7.13
C PRO A 39 -10.88 -10.08 6.21
N LEU A 40 -10.45 -11.04 5.39
CA LEU A 40 -11.31 -11.78 4.46
C LEU A 40 -11.80 -13.11 5.04
N THR A 41 -10.98 -13.80 5.83
CA THR A 41 -11.30 -15.13 6.36
C THR A 41 -11.59 -15.13 7.85
N GLU A 42 -11.32 -14.03 8.55
CA GLU A 42 -11.43 -13.89 10.01
C GLU A 42 -10.55 -14.88 10.82
N GLU A 43 -9.68 -15.61 10.14
CA GLU A 43 -8.76 -16.56 10.73
C GLU A 43 -7.37 -15.97 10.95
N ARG A 44 -6.63 -16.58 11.89
CA ARG A 44 -5.23 -16.22 12.10
C ARG A 44 -4.37 -16.81 10.99
N ALA A 45 -3.66 -15.94 10.27
CA ALA A 45 -2.77 -16.32 9.19
C ALA A 45 -1.45 -15.52 9.25
N ASP A 46 -0.44 -16.01 8.54
CA ASP A 46 0.76 -15.23 8.28
C ASP A 46 0.44 -14.08 7.31
N ILE A 47 1.07 -12.94 7.55
CA ILE A 47 0.89 -11.74 6.73
C ILE A 47 1.77 -11.86 5.49
N PRO A 48 1.23 -11.65 4.29
CA PRO A 48 2.00 -11.67 3.05
C PRO A 48 3.14 -10.63 3.03
N CYS A 49 4.26 -10.96 2.40
CA CYS A 49 5.42 -10.06 2.23
C CYS A 49 5.20 -9.10 1.05
N PHE A 50 4.43 -8.03 1.23
CA PHE A 50 4.05 -7.10 0.16
C PHE A 50 5.26 -6.47 -0.54
N ALA A 51 6.30 -6.07 0.18
CA ALA A 51 7.48 -5.40 -0.39
C ALA A 51 8.39 -6.31 -1.24
N MET A 52 8.23 -7.65 -1.15
CA MET A 52 9.09 -8.61 -1.84
C MET A 52 8.34 -9.49 -2.85
N CYS A 53 7.02 -9.66 -2.72
CA CYS A 53 6.24 -10.58 -3.54
C CYS A 53 5.24 -9.80 -4.42
N PRO A 54 5.36 -9.86 -5.77
CA PRO A 54 4.44 -9.20 -6.70
C PRO A 54 2.97 -9.58 -6.49
N GLU A 55 2.70 -10.85 -6.19
CA GLU A 55 1.35 -11.39 -6.01
C GLU A 55 0.73 -10.89 -4.70
N ALA A 56 1.54 -10.80 -3.64
CA ALA A 56 1.08 -10.29 -2.35
C ALA A 56 0.68 -8.82 -2.43
N ILE A 57 1.49 -7.98 -3.08
CA ILE A 57 1.23 -6.53 -3.16
C ILE A 57 -0.05 -6.21 -3.94
N HIS A 58 -0.48 -7.07 -4.87
CA HIS A 58 -1.77 -6.90 -5.57
C HIS A 58 -2.97 -6.80 -4.62
N ILE A 59 -2.90 -7.42 -3.43
CA ILE A 59 -3.95 -7.28 -2.41
C ILE A 59 -4.06 -5.82 -1.96
N ALA A 60 -2.92 -5.18 -1.66
CA ALA A 60 -2.90 -3.78 -1.23
C ALA A 60 -3.23 -2.82 -2.38
N GLU A 61 -2.76 -3.11 -3.60
CA GLU A 61 -3.10 -2.32 -4.78
C GLU A 61 -4.58 -2.36 -5.10
N ASN A 62 -5.23 -3.52 -4.98
CA ASN A 62 -6.68 -3.63 -5.18
C ASN A 62 -7.43 -2.77 -4.17
N TYR A 63 -7.01 -2.78 -2.89
CA TYR A 63 -7.58 -1.91 -1.87
C TYR A 63 -7.40 -0.43 -2.25
N VAL A 64 -6.17 -0.03 -2.57
CA VAL A 64 -5.84 1.35 -2.95
C VAL A 64 -6.62 1.79 -4.20
N ALA A 65 -6.70 0.94 -5.22
CA ALA A 65 -7.41 1.23 -6.47
C ALA A 65 -8.91 1.45 -6.24
N GLN A 66 -9.53 0.75 -5.28
CA GLN A 66 -10.93 1.01 -4.90
C GLN A 66 -11.13 2.38 -4.24
N GLU A 67 -10.10 2.91 -3.57
CA GLU A 67 -10.19 4.19 -2.86
C GLU A 67 -9.82 5.37 -3.78
N VAL A 68 -8.82 5.24 -4.66
CA VAL A 68 -8.27 6.37 -5.43
C VAL A 68 -8.20 6.16 -6.95
N GLY A 69 -8.56 4.97 -7.45
CA GLY A 69 -8.49 4.64 -8.87
C GLY A 69 -7.11 4.89 -9.49
N MET A 70 -7.09 5.58 -10.63
CA MET A 70 -5.88 5.85 -11.42
C MET A 70 -4.88 6.79 -10.75
N ALA A 71 -5.24 7.48 -9.67
CA ALA A 71 -4.31 8.33 -8.93
C ALA A 71 -3.11 7.55 -8.38
N TYR A 72 -3.21 6.21 -8.26
CA TYR A 72 -2.09 5.33 -7.94
C TYR A 72 -0.84 5.58 -8.81
N ILE A 73 -1.03 5.81 -10.11
CA ILE A 73 0.08 6.03 -11.07
C ILE A 73 0.94 7.23 -10.67
N ILE A 74 0.30 8.29 -10.15
CA ILE A 74 1.00 9.50 -9.71
C ILE A 74 1.94 9.17 -8.55
N TYR A 75 1.51 8.29 -7.63
CA TYR A 75 2.32 7.90 -6.49
C TYR A 75 3.50 7.03 -6.91
N LEU A 76 3.35 6.13 -7.89
CA LEU A 76 4.48 5.39 -8.47
C LEU A 76 5.53 6.33 -9.07
N GLY A 77 5.10 7.39 -9.76
CA GLY A 77 6.00 8.44 -10.24
C GLY A 77 6.73 9.14 -9.10
N LYS A 78 6.02 9.57 -8.06
CA LYS A 78 6.61 10.24 -6.88
C LYS A 78 7.60 9.37 -6.10
N VAL A 79 7.51 8.04 -6.18
CA VAL A 79 8.53 7.17 -5.57
C VAL A 79 9.87 7.30 -6.31
N ASN A 80 9.87 7.54 -7.61
CA ASN A 80 11.09 7.60 -8.43
C ASN A 80 11.52 9.03 -8.79
N GLU A 81 10.69 10.01 -8.49
CA GLU A 81 11.00 11.43 -8.69
C GLU A 81 12.12 11.90 -7.74
N THR A 82 13.03 12.69 -8.31
CA THR A 82 13.97 13.51 -7.53
C THR A 82 13.69 14.99 -7.86
N PRO A 83 14.08 15.95 -6.98
CA PRO A 83 13.85 17.37 -7.23
C PRO A 83 14.41 17.86 -8.58
N GLU A 84 15.44 17.18 -9.08
CA GLU A 84 16.15 17.54 -10.31
C GLU A 84 15.62 16.78 -11.54
N HIS A 85 14.95 15.64 -11.34
CA HIS A 85 14.50 14.77 -12.42
C HIS A 85 13.08 14.24 -12.13
N PRO A 86 12.04 14.80 -12.79
CA PRO A 86 10.69 14.25 -12.71
C PRO A 86 10.68 12.84 -13.31
N ALA A 87 9.87 11.96 -12.73
CA ALA A 87 9.80 10.57 -13.18
C ALA A 87 9.24 10.47 -14.62
N SER A 88 10.00 9.83 -15.51
CA SER A 88 9.55 9.56 -16.87
C SER A 88 8.47 8.47 -16.89
N TRP A 89 7.68 8.42 -17.97
CA TRP A 89 6.71 7.32 -18.16
C TRP A 89 7.38 5.94 -18.17
N ALA A 90 8.56 5.81 -18.79
CA ALA A 90 9.31 4.56 -18.80
C ALA A 90 9.69 4.11 -17.37
N THR A 91 10.09 5.05 -16.51
CA THR A 91 10.39 4.80 -15.10
C THR A 91 9.14 4.34 -14.33
N ILE A 92 7.99 4.95 -14.60
CA ILE A 92 6.70 4.55 -14.01
C ILE A 92 6.31 3.14 -14.48
N GLN A 93 6.49 2.82 -15.76
CA GLN A 93 6.22 1.47 -16.28
C GLN A 93 7.11 0.42 -15.61
N GLN A 94 8.40 0.70 -15.44
CA GLN A 94 9.31 -0.18 -14.71
C GLN A 94 8.86 -0.38 -13.25
N ALA A 95 8.38 0.67 -12.58
CA ALA A 95 7.94 0.59 -11.19
C ALA A 95 6.81 -0.44 -10.97
N PHE A 96 5.97 -0.72 -11.96
CA PHE A 96 4.94 -1.78 -11.87
C PHE A 96 5.53 -3.20 -11.77
N THR A 97 6.80 -3.38 -12.12
CA THR A 97 7.49 -4.66 -12.01
C THR A 97 8.22 -4.83 -10.69
N GLU A 98 8.33 -3.77 -9.87
CA GLU A 98 9.12 -3.73 -8.65
C GLU A 98 8.22 -3.76 -7.40
N PRO A 99 8.15 -4.89 -6.67
CA PRO A 99 7.24 -5.05 -5.53
C PRO A 99 7.45 -3.99 -4.43
N LYS A 100 8.71 -3.69 -4.12
CA LYS A 100 9.05 -2.70 -3.10
C LYS A 100 8.59 -1.29 -3.47
N THR A 101 8.81 -0.89 -4.72
CA THR A 101 8.39 0.41 -5.25
C THR A 101 6.86 0.54 -5.18
N ARG A 102 6.14 -0.51 -5.57
CA ARG A 102 4.67 -0.60 -5.45
C ARG A 102 4.20 -0.55 -4.00
N ALA A 103 4.88 -1.24 -3.09
CA ALA A 103 4.57 -1.23 -1.66
C ALA A 103 4.75 0.16 -1.05
N ILE A 104 5.83 0.88 -1.39
CA ILE A 104 6.05 2.26 -0.93
C ILE A 104 4.94 3.18 -1.44
N ALA A 105 4.55 3.05 -2.72
CA ALA A 105 3.46 3.83 -3.29
C ALA A 105 2.12 3.55 -2.58
N CYS A 106 1.78 2.27 -2.39
CA CYS A 106 0.57 1.86 -1.66
C CYS A 106 0.56 2.40 -0.24
N LEU A 107 1.65 2.23 0.52
CA LEU A 107 1.73 2.72 1.90
C LEU A 107 1.60 4.25 1.99
N SER A 108 2.17 4.97 1.03
CA SER A 108 2.03 6.42 0.95
C SER A 108 0.57 6.84 0.78
N ILE A 109 -0.13 6.21 -0.17
CA ILE A 109 -1.55 6.48 -0.41
C ILE A 109 -2.40 6.12 0.81
N LEU A 110 -2.21 4.92 1.38
CA LEU A 110 -2.97 4.48 2.55
C LEU A 110 -2.81 5.44 3.75
N LYS A 111 -1.61 6.00 3.93
CA LYS A 111 -1.37 7.04 4.95
C LYS A 111 -2.07 8.35 4.60
N ASP A 112 -2.06 8.78 3.34
CA ASP A 112 -2.76 9.99 2.92
C ASP A 112 -4.29 9.84 3.06
N ILE A 113 -4.86 8.68 2.75
CA ILE A 113 -6.28 8.34 3.02
C ILE A 113 -6.56 8.46 4.50
N LYS A 114 -5.80 7.74 5.35
CA LYS A 114 -5.99 7.74 6.80
C LYS A 114 -5.91 9.14 7.41
N ASN A 115 -5.06 10.00 6.85
CA ASN A 115 -4.88 11.38 7.30
C ASN A 115 -5.86 12.38 6.64
N GLY A 116 -6.81 11.92 5.83
CA GLY A 116 -7.80 12.77 5.16
C GLY A 116 -7.23 13.69 4.09
N LYS A 117 -6.04 13.42 3.56
CA LYS A 117 -5.38 14.26 2.55
C LYS A 117 -5.86 14.03 1.12
N ILE A 118 -6.53 12.91 0.90
CA ILE A 118 -7.11 12.54 -0.39
C ILE A 118 -8.56 12.10 -0.18
N HIS A 119 -9.45 12.58 -1.03
CA HIS A 119 -10.85 12.18 -1.04
C HIS A 119 -10.99 10.81 -1.69
N THR A 120 -11.65 9.88 -1.01
CA THR A 120 -11.82 8.51 -1.51
C THR A 120 -13.10 8.38 -2.34
N GLN A 121 -13.03 7.56 -3.40
CA GLN A 121 -14.16 7.31 -4.29
C GLN A 121 -15.29 6.54 -3.59
N LYS A 122 -14.95 5.62 -2.68
CA LYS A 122 -15.92 4.86 -1.87
C LYS A 122 -16.85 5.74 -1.04
N HIS A 123 -16.39 6.91 -0.60
CA HIS A 123 -17.22 7.86 0.14
C HIS A 123 -18.16 8.65 -0.78
N ALA A 124 -17.75 8.92 -2.03
CA ALA A 124 -18.60 9.58 -3.03
C ALA A 124 -19.79 8.70 -3.44
N ILE A 125 -19.56 7.41 -3.74
CA ILE A 125 -20.62 6.48 -4.18
C ILE A 125 -21.65 6.22 -3.07
N ASN A 126 -21.20 6.07 -1.81
CA ASN A 126 -22.12 5.87 -0.68
C ASN A 126 -22.93 7.13 -0.32
N ALA A 127 -22.43 8.32 -0.65
CA ALA A 127 -23.17 9.57 -0.48
C ALA A 127 -24.23 9.75 -1.57
N GLU A 128 -23.91 9.39 -2.83
CA GLU A 128 -24.85 9.43 -3.96
C GLU A 128 -25.99 8.40 -3.83
N LEU A 129 -25.73 7.22 -3.26
CA LEU A 129 -26.77 6.20 -3.04
C LEU A 129 -27.72 6.51 -1.87
N ARG A 130 -27.46 7.58 -1.09
CA ARG A 130 -28.27 7.99 0.06
C ARG A 130 -28.98 9.35 -0.14
N GLY A 131 -28.75 10.02 -1.27
CA GLY A 131 -29.45 11.24 -1.68
C GLY A 131 -30.54 10.93 -2.70
#